data_AF-A0A2M6YUT0-F1
#
_entry.id   AF-A0A2M6YUT0-F1
#
_cell.length_a   1.000
_cell.length_b   1.000
_cell.length_c   1.000
_cell.angle_alpha   90.00
_cell.angle_beta   90.00
_cell.angle_gamma   90.00
#
_symmetry.space_group_name_H-M   'P 1'
#
loop_
_entity.id
_entity.type
_entity.pdbx_description
1 polymer ?
#
loop_
_entity_poly.entity_id
_entity_poly.type
_entity_poly.pdbx_seq_one_letter_code
_entity_poly.pdbx_strand_id
1 'polypeptide(L)'
;MGEISFSLVLNFFLYLSIPFLMAMIAKKAKLSPLIGYIGGGLVIGNLFPAMATNEGIMSFAYFGIVFLLFTLGLETNFNRIFILKKFIIIGGLLQLFL
;
A
#
# COMPACT_ATOMS: atom_id res chain seq x y z
N MET A 1 10.70 23.63 19.29
CA MET A 1 9.55 23.38 18.40
C MET A 1 10.15 23.19 17.02
N GLY A 2 10.15 21.97 16.48
CA GLY A 2 10.75 21.71 15.18
C GLY A 2 10.00 22.51 14.12
N GLU A 3 10.69 23.44 13.45
CA GLU A 3 10.11 24.13 12.31
C GLU A 3 9.76 23.07 11.26
N ILE A 4 8.48 22.98 10.91
CA ILE A 4 8.04 22.09 9.84
C ILE A 4 8.64 22.64 8.56
N SER A 5 9.73 22.02 8.10
CA SER A 5 10.40 22.40 6.87
C SER A 5 9.43 22.25 5.69
N PHE A 6 9.35 23.28 4.84
CA PHE A 6 8.53 23.25 3.62
C PHE A 6 8.79 22.00 2.75
N SER A 7 10.06 21.56 2.71
CA SER A 7 10.48 20.32 2.03
C SER A 7 9.74 19.07 2.54
N LEU A 8 9.49 18.96 3.84
CA LEU A 8 8.78 17.83 4.42
C LEU A 8 7.32 17.80 3.97
N VAL A 9 6.63 18.94 4.02
CA VAL A 9 5.24 19.07 3.55
C VAL A 9 5.14 18.73 2.06
N LEU A 10 6.08 19.22 1.25
CA LEU A 10 6.16 18.92 -0.17
C LEU A 10 6.33 17.41 -0.42
N ASN A 11 7.21 16.75 0.34
CA ASN A 11 7.45 15.31 0.21
C ASN A 11 6.17 14.51 0.51
N PHE A 12 5.46 14.82 1.59
CA PHE A 12 4.19 14.19 1.92
C PHE A 12 3.13 14.43 0.83
N PHE A 13 3.05 15.66 0.33
CA PHE A 13 2.11 16.01 -0.73
C PHE A 13 2.38 15.21 -2.01
N LEU A 14 3.64 15.08 -2.43
CA LEU A 14 4.03 14.28 -3.58
C LEU A 14 3.76 12.79 -3.35
N TYR A 15 4.08 12.28 -2.16
CA TYR A 15 3.88 10.87 -1.80
C TYR A 15 2.41 10.46 -1.80
N LEU A 16 1.49 11.39 -1.54
CA LEU A 16 0.05 11.15 -1.62
C LEU A 16 -0.50 11.39 -3.04
N SER A 17 -0.04 12.45 -3.70
CA SER A 17 -0.59 12.87 -5.00
C SER A 17 -0.17 11.95 -6.15
N ILE A 18 1.08 11.49 -6.20
CA ILE A 18 1.58 10.68 -7.32
C ILE A 18 0.85 9.32 -7.38
N PRO A 19 0.74 8.53 -6.30
CA PRO A 19 -0.01 7.28 -6.33
C PRO A 19 -1.50 7.49 -6.57
N PHE A 20 -2.07 8.60 -6.09
CA PHE A 20 -3.46 8.95 -6.35
C PHE A 20 -3.72 9.21 -7.84
N LEU A 21 -2.88 10.04 -8.49
CA LEU A 21 -2.97 10.30 -9.93
C LEU A 21 -2.79 9.02 -10.74
N MET A 22 -1.81 8.19 -10.36
CA MET A 22 -1.54 6.93 -11.05
C MET A 22 -2.69 5.92 -10.88
N ALA A 23 -3.33 5.90 -9.72
CA ALA A 23 -4.56 5.13 -9.48
C ALA A 23 -5.75 5.63 -10.32
N MET A 24 -5.89 6.94 -10.53
CA MET A 24 -6.90 7.48 -11.45
C MET A 24 -6.64 7.03 -12.90
N ILE A 25 -5.37 7.03 -13.34
CA ILE A 25 -4.98 6.53 -14.66
C ILE A 25 -5.29 5.03 -14.78
N ALA A 26 -4.90 4.22 -13.80
CA ALA A 26 -5.20 2.79 -13.76
C ALA A 26 -6.70 2.52 -13.83
N LYS A 27 -7.50 3.28 -13.08
CA LYS A 27 -8.97 3.19 -13.11
C LYS A 27 -9.53 3.53 -14.49
N LYS A 28 -9.01 4.56 -15.17
CA LYS A 28 -9.40 4.90 -16.56
C LYS A 28 -9.04 3.79 -17.55
N ALA A 29 -7.93 3.10 -17.32
CA ALA A 29 -7.51 1.92 -18.09
C ALA A 29 -8.28 0.63 -17.72
N LYS A 30 -9.31 0.69 -16.87
CA LYS A 30 -10.07 -0.47 -16.36
C LYS A 30 -9.20 -1.47 -15.58
N LEU A 31 -8.08 -1.02 -15.03
CA LEU A 31 -7.22 -1.80 -14.15
C LEU A 31 -7.61 -1.57 -12.69
N SER A 32 -7.19 -2.48 -11.80
CA SER A 32 -7.32 -2.30 -10.36
C SER A 32 -6.54 -1.04 -9.92
N PRO A 33 -7.13 -0.15 -9.10
CA PRO A 33 -6.43 1.01 -8.53
C PRO A 33 -5.13 0.64 -7.81
N LEU A 34 -5.05 -0.58 -7.25
CA LEU A 34 -3.84 -1.11 -6.62
C LEU A 34 -2.63 -1.08 -7.56
N ILE A 35 -2.83 -1.39 -8.85
CA ILE A 35 -1.76 -1.33 -9.86
C ILE A 35 -1.26 0.11 -10.01
N GLY A 36 -2.16 1.09 -9.95
CA GLY A 36 -1.80 2.50 -9.97
C GLY A 36 -1.04 2.93 -8.73
N TYR A 37 -1.40 2.45 -7.53
CA TYR A 37 -0.64 2.73 -6.31
C TYR A 37 0.79 2.18 -6.39
N ILE A 38 0.95 0.94 -6.87
CA ILE A 38 2.27 0.32 -7.10
C ILE A 38 3.06 1.12 -8.14
N GLY A 39 2.42 1.49 -9.26
CA GLY A 39 3.03 2.31 -10.29
C GLY A 39 3.48 3.68 -9.77
N GLY A 40 2.68 4.33 -8.92
CA GLY A 40 3.06 5.58 -8.27
C GLY A 40 4.27 5.43 -7.36
N GLY A 41 4.36 4.31 -6.62
CA GLY A 41 5.54 3.96 -5.83
C GLY A 41 6.79 3.79 -6.69
N LEU A 42 6.69 3.14 -7.86
CA LEU A 42 7.81 3.01 -8.81
C LEU A 42 8.25 4.36 -9.37
N VAL A 43 7.30 5.24 -9.71
CA VAL A 43 7.58 6.60 -10.18
C VAL A 43 8.31 7.41 -9.10
N ILE A 44 7.83 7.37 -7.85
CA ILE A 44 8.48 8.06 -6.73
C ILE A 44 9.87 7.47 -6.48
N GLY A 45 10.01 6.14 -6.44
CA GLY A 45 11.29 5.50 -6.17
C GLY A 45 12.36 5.81 -7.21
N ASN A 46 11.99 5.95 -8.47
CA ASN A 46 12.92 6.24 -9.57
C ASN A 46 13.25 7.74 -9.69
N LEU A 47 12.24 8.61 -9.61
CA LEU A 47 12.41 10.06 -9.82
C LEU A 47 12.83 10.81 -8.55
N PHE A 48 12.48 10.28 -7.37
CA PHE A 48 12.71 10.91 -6.07
C PHE A 48 13.30 9.93 -5.03
N PRO A 49 14.49 9.35 -5.30
CA PRO A 49 15.07 8.31 -4.44
C PRO A 49 15.33 8.80 -3.00
N ALA A 50 15.69 10.06 -2.81
CA ALA A 50 15.89 10.67 -1.49
C ALA A 50 14.60 10.82 -0.67
N MET A 51 13.43 10.82 -1.32
CA MET A 51 12.14 10.80 -0.63
C MET A 51 11.78 9.36 -0.21
N ALA A 52 12.12 8.35 -1.02
CA ALA A 52 11.74 6.96 -0.78
C ALA A 52 12.40 6.34 0.47
N THR A 53 13.56 6.83 0.90
CA THR A 53 14.31 6.29 2.06
C THR A 53 13.95 6.93 3.40
N ASN A 54 12.91 7.78 3.44
CA ASN A 54 12.55 8.50 4.66
C ASN A 54 11.87 7.56 5.68
N GLU A 55 12.43 7.47 6.89
CA GLU A 55 11.90 6.66 8.02
C GLU A 55 10.45 7.01 8.36
N GLY A 56 10.05 8.27 8.18
CA GLY A 56 8.67 8.70 8.38
C GLY A 56 7.69 7.98 7.45
N ILE A 57 8.08 7.79 6.18
CA ILE A 57 7.24 7.12 5.18
C ILE A 57 7.12 5.63 5.48
N MET A 58 8.22 4.99 5.88
CA MET A 58 8.18 3.58 6.31
C MET A 58 7.26 3.39 7.51
N SER A 59 7.34 4.28 8.51
CA SER A 59 6.45 4.26 9.67
C SER A 59 4.98 4.39 9.26
N PHE A 60 4.66 5.32 8.35
CA PHE A 60 3.31 5.47 7.79
C PHE A 60 2.83 4.23 7.04
N ALA A 61 3.70 3.58 6.26
CA ALA A 61 3.36 2.34 5.56
C ALA A 61 3.03 1.22 6.55
N TYR A 62 3.80 1.07 7.62
CA TYR A 62 3.49 0.12 8.69
C TYR A 62 2.12 0.36 9.31
N PHE A 63 1.80 1.61 9.68
CA PHE A 63 0.48 1.94 10.19
C PHE A 63 -0.63 1.64 9.20
N GLY A 64 -0.44 1.97 7.91
CA GLY A 64 -1.41 1.67 6.86
C GLY A 64 -1.68 0.17 6.71
N ILE A 65 -0.63 -0.66 6.68
CA ILE A 65 -0.76 -2.12 6.60
C ILE A 65 -1.44 -2.67 7.85
N VAL A 66 -1.08 -2.18 9.04
CA VAL A 66 -1.72 -2.60 10.30
C VAL A 66 -3.21 -2.27 10.29
N PHE A 67 -3.61 -1.05 9.89
CA PHE A 67 -5.02 -0.68 9.80
C PHE A 67 -5.78 -1.49 8.74
N LEU A 68 -5.14 -1.80 7.61
CA LEU A 68 -5.73 -2.66 6.58
C LEU A 68 -5.96 -4.08 7.09
N LEU A 69 -4.96 -4.69 7.72
CA LEU A 69 -5.08 -6.04 8.29
C LEU A 69 -6.06 -6.09 9.46
N PHE A 70 -6.12 -5.02 10.26
CA PHE A 70 -7.09 -4.89 11.33
C PHE A 70 -8.52 -4.83 10.78
N THR A 71 -8.77 -3.99 9.78
CA THR A 71 -10.07 -3.89 9.10
C THR A 71 -10.45 -5.20 8.45
N LEU A 72 -9.52 -5.86 7.77
CA LEU A 72 -9.72 -7.18 7.20
C LEU A 72 -10.11 -8.19 8.29
N GLY A 73 -9.46 -8.14 9.45
CA GLY A 73 -9.80 -8.97 10.62
C GLY A 73 -11.22 -8.73 11.12
N LEU A 74 -11.68 -7.47 11.16
CA LEU A 74 -13.05 -7.12 11.56
C LEU A 74 -14.11 -7.57 10.56
N GLU A 75 -13.81 -7.51 9.27
CA GLU A 75 -14.73 -7.95 8.20
C GLU A 75 -14.74 -9.48 8.01
N THR A 76 -13.73 -10.19 8.53
CA THR A 76 -13.60 -11.62 8.29
C THR A 76 -14.54 -12.44 9.20
N ASN A 77 -15.37 -13.27 8.56
CA ASN A 77 -16.22 -14.22 9.27
C ASN A 77 -15.46 -15.52 9.58
N PHE A 78 -15.23 -15.80 10.86
CA PHE A 78 -14.52 -17.00 11.33
C PHE A 78 -15.09 -18.32 10.79
N ASN A 79 -16.42 -18.47 10.74
CA ASN A 79 -17.04 -19.69 10.21
C ASN A 79 -16.70 -19.90 8.73
N ARG A 80 -16.64 -18.81 7.95
CA ARG A 80 -16.25 -18.87 6.54
C ARG A 80 -14.78 -19.27 6.37
N ILE A 81 -13.89 -18.81 7.25
CA ILE A 81 -12.48 -19.26 7.26
C ILE A 81 -12.42 -20.77 7.52
N PHE A 82 -13.16 -21.28 8.52
CA PHE A 82 -13.12 -22.71 8.87
C PHE A 82 -13.59 -23.62 7.73
N ILE A 83 -14.59 -23.20 6.95
CA ILE A 83 -15.07 -23.93 5.77
C ILE A 83 -13.98 -23.93 4.68
N LEU A 84 -13.33 -22.79 4.46
CA LEU A 84 -12.32 -22.62 3.41
C LEU A 84 -10.90 -23.00 3.84
N LYS A 85 -10.68 -23.42 5.09
CA LYS A 85 -9.35 -23.61 5.70
C LYS A 85 -8.41 -24.46 4.85
N LYS A 86 -8.93 -25.54 4.26
CA LYS A 86 -8.13 -26.47 3.44
C LYS A 86 -7.67 -25.79 2.14
N PHE A 87 -8.54 -25.00 1.51
CA PHE A 87 -8.21 -24.25 0.31
C PHE A 87 -7.25 -23.09 0.62
N ILE A 88 -7.48 -22.34 1.70
CA ILE A 88 -6.61 -21.23 2.12
C ILE A 88 -5.21 -21.73 2.47
N ILE A 89 -5.09 -22.82 3.24
CA ILE A 89 -3.79 -23.37 3.63
C ILE A 89 -3.06 -23.94 2.43
N ILE A 90 -3.70 -24.79 1.63
CA ILE A 90 -3.03 -25.44 0.49
C ILE A 90 -2.70 -24.42 -0.61
N GLY A 91 -3.67 -23.60 -1.00
CA GLY A 91 -3.50 -22.56 -2.02
C GLY A 91 -2.49 -21.49 -1.59
N GLY A 92 -2.55 -21.05 -0.33
CA GLY A 92 -1.60 -20.09 0.21
C GLY A 92 -0.17 -20.62 0.28
N LEU A 93 0.01 -21.87 0.74
CA LEU A 93 1.34 -22.50 0.75
C LEU A 93 1.87 -22.69 -0.68
N LEU A 94 1.03 -23.18 -1.60
CA LEU A 94 1.42 -23.30 -3.01
C LEU A 94 1.86 -21.96 -3.59
N GLN A 95 1.15 -20.86 -3.33
CA GLN A 95 1.51 -19.53 -3.84
C GLN A 95 2.82 -18.98 -3.28
N LEU A 96 3.23 -19.41 -2.08
CA LEU A 96 4.50 -18.98 -1.48
C LEU A 96 5.68 -19.82 -1.97
N PHE A 97 5.47 -21.08 -2.30
CA PHE A 97 6.52 -22.01 -2.73
C PHE A 97 6.68 -22.13 -4.25
N LEU A 98 5.69 -21.68 -5.02
CA LEU A 98 5.69 -21.68 -6.48
C LEU A 98 5.89 -20.25 -7.01
#